data_AF-T1A3T9-F1
#
_entry.id   AF-T1A3T9-F1
#
_cell.length_a   1.000
_cell.length_b   1.000
_cell.length_c   1.000
_cell.angle_alpha   90.00
_cell.angle_beta   90.00
_cell.angle_gamma   90.00
#
_symmetry.space_group_name_H-M   'P 1'
#
loop_
_entity.id
_entity.type
_entity.pdbx_description
1 polymer ?
#
loop_
_entity_poly.entity_id
_entity_poly.type
_entity_poly.pdbx_seq_one_letter_code
_entity_poly.pdbx_strand_id
1 'polypeptide(L)'
;MATPAPDALFLRVLETLDENQARWCVAQEAFARGRGGVSALSRLTGFSRNTIAKGMVELHSRRALPVERIRRPGAGRPRLEATDPEMER
;
A
#
# COMPACT_ATOMS: atom_id res chain seq x y z
N MET A 1 -7.16 8.44 -28.57
CA MET A 1 -6.89 7.54 -27.43
C MET A 1 -7.55 8.17 -26.21
N ALA A 2 -8.45 7.47 -25.51
CA ALA A 2 -9.13 8.05 -24.34
C ALA A 2 -8.14 8.17 -23.17
N THR A 3 -8.02 9.35 -22.58
CA THR A 3 -7.22 9.57 -21.37
C THR A 3 -7.86 8.78 -20.23
N PRO A 4 -7.13 7.84 -19.57
CA PRO A 4 -7.70 7.10 -18.45
C PRO A 4 -8.00 8.06 -17.30
N ALA A 5 -9.09 7.78 -16.56
CA ALA A 5 -9.44 8.54 -15.38
C ALA A 5 -8.27 8.53 -14.37
N PRO A 6 -7.99 9.63 -13.66
CA PRO A 6 -6.87 9.72 -12.72
C PRO A 6 -6.82 8.58 -11.69
N ASP A 7 -7.99 8.14 -11.21
CA ASP A 7 -8.11 7.03 -10.26
C ASP A 7 -7.63 5.69 -10.85
N ALA A 8 -7.83 5.44 -12.14
CA ALA A 8 -7.39 4.19 -12.78
C ALA A 8 -5.86 4.14 -12.92
N LEU A 9 -5.22 5.28 -13.24
CA LEU A 9 -3.76 5.38 -13.24
C LEU A 9 -3.19 5.22 -11.84
N PHE A 10 -3.84 5.83 -10.84
CA PHE A 10 -3.44 5.72 -9.45
C PHE A 10 -3.44 4.26 -8.97
N LEU A 11 -4.53 3.52 -9.20
CA LEU A 11 -4.60 2.10 -8.85
C LEU A 11 -3.52 1.26 -9.54
N ARG A 12 -3.25 1.52 -10.83
CA ARG A 12 -2.20 0.82 -11.57
C ARG A 12 -0.81 1.05 -11.00
N VAL A 13 -0.53 2.25 -10.46
CA VAL A 13 0.73 2.51 -9.76
C VAL A 13 0.77 1.75 -8.44
N LEU A 14 -0.32 1.76 -7.66
CA LEU A 14 -0.38 1.05 -6.38
C LEU A 14 -0.08 -0.44 -6.50
N GLU A 15 -0.49 -1.10 -7.58
CA GLU A 15 -0.20 -2.52 -7.85
C GLU A 15 1.30 -2.84 -7.96
N THR A 16 2.14 -1.84 -8.22
CA THR A 16 3.60 -2.01 -8.36
C THR A 16 4.37 -1.76 -7.06
N LEU A 17 3.70 -1.26 -6.03
CA LEU A 17 4.30 -0.85 -4.77
C LEU A 17 4.24 -1.98 -3.74
N ASP A 18 5.20 -1.98 -2.82
CA ASP A 18 5.08 -2.82 -1.62
C ASP A 18 3.99 -2.29 -0.66
N GLU A 19 3.68 -3.06 0.38
CA GLU A 19 2.58 -2.76 1.32
C GLU A 19 2.76 -1.42 2.05
N ASN A 20 4.01 -1.05 2.36
CA ASN A 20 4.32 0.21 3.05
C ASN A 20 4.25 1.39 2.08
N GLN A 21 4.85 1.25 0.91
CA GLN A 21 4.83 2.24 -0.16
C GLN A 21 3.40 2.54 -0.64
N ALA A 22 2.61 1.49 -0.90
CA ALA A 22 1.21 1.63 -1.28
C ALA A 22 0.42 2.36 -0.19
N ARG A 23 0.59 1.97 1.08
CA ARG A 23 -0.04 2.66 2.22
C ARG A 23 0.30 4.15 2.26
N TRP A 24 1.57 4.53 2.11
CA TRP A 24 1.99 5.93 2.13
C TRP A 24 1.49 6.71 0.93
N CYS A 25 1.50 6.12 -0.26
CA CYS A 25 0.95 6.73 -1.47
C CYS A 25 -0.55 7.05 -1.28
N VAL A 26 -1.32 6.09 -0.76
CA VAL A 26 -2.73 6.29 -0.44
C VAL A 26 -2.93 7.34 0.66
N ALA A 27 -2.08 7.37 1.68
CA ALA A 27 -2.15 8.37 2.73
C ALA A 27 -1.85 9.80 2.23
N GLN A 28 -0.85 9.95 1.36
CA GLN A 28 -0.53 11.23 0.71
C GLN A 28 -1.70 11.71 -0.15
N GLU A 29 -2.28 10.84 -0.97
CA GLU A 29 -3.42 11.18 -1.82
C GLU A 29 -4.67 11.51 -0.97
N ALA A 30 -4.87 10.83 0.16
CA ALA A 30 -5.96 11.14 1.10
C ALA A 30 -5.81 12.54 1.67
N PHE A 31 -4.57 12.92 2.02
CA PHE A 31 -4.25 14.25 2.51
C PHE A 31 -4.51 15.31 1.43
N ALA A 32 -4.06 15.07 0.19
CA ALA A 32 -4.26 15.98 -0.94
C ALA A 32 -5.75 16.21 -1.26
N ARG A 33 -6.60 15.18 -1.12
CA ARG A 33 -8.05 15.27 -1.32
C ARG A 33 -8.80 16.01 -0.19
N GLY A 34 -8.16 16.24 0.96
CA GLY A 34 -8.76 16.95 2.09
C GLY A 34 -9.93 16.22 2.76
N ARG A 35 -11.00 16.97 3.12
CA ARG A 35 -12.14 16.40 3.85
C ARG A 35 -12.80 15.29 3.04
N GLY A 36 -12.90 14.10 3.63
CA GLY A 36 -13.48 12.93 2.99
C GLY A 36 -12.49 12.09 2.17
N GLY A 37 -11.26 12.56 1.96
CA GLY A 37 -10.21 11.86 1.21
C GLY A 37 -9.95 10.44 1.73
N VAL A 38 -9.84 10.28 3.05
CA VAL A 38 -9.68 8.97 3.71
C VAL A 38 -10.83 8.01 3.37
N SER A 39 -12.08 8.50 3.40
CA SER A 39 -13.24 7.65 3.09
C SER A 39 -13.36 7.33 1.60
N ALA A 40 -13.02 8.28 0.73
CA ALA A 40 -13.00 8.08 -0.70
C ALA A 40 -11.94 7.05 -1.10
N LEU A 41 -10.71 7.21 -0.61
CA LEU A 41 -9.64 6.27 -0.93
C LEU A 41 -9.83 4.91 -0.28
N SER A 42 -10.39 4.83 0.92
CA SER A 42 -10.74 3.53 1.51
C SER A 42 -11.69 2.73 0.61
N ARG A 43 -12.67 3.39 -0.04
CA ARG A 43 -13.55 2.74 -1.02
C ARG A 43 -12.84 2.43 -2.34
N LEU A 44 -11.94 3.30 -2.78
CA LEU A 44 -11.23 3.14 -4.05
C LEU A 44 -10.19 2.01 -3.99
N THR A 45 -9.41 1.93 -2.91
CA THR A 45 -8.22 1.08 -2.82
C THR A 45 -8.42 -0.15 -1.93
N GLY A 46 -9.52 -0.23 -1.18
CA GLY A 46 -9.78 -1.31 -0.22
C GLY A 46 -9.00 -1.20 1.09
N PHE A 47 -8.13 -0.21 1.24
CA PHE A 47 -7.42 0.02 2.50
C PHE A 47 -8.40 0.44 3.62
N SER A 48 -8.15 -0.05 4.84
CA SER A 48 -8.92 0.40 5.99
C SER A 48 -8.66 1.89 6.26
N ARG A 49 -9.68 2.63 6.72
CA ARG A 49 -9.52 4.04 7.12
C ARG A 49 -8.42 4.22 8.17
N ASN A 50 -8.26 3.26 9.08
CA ASN A 50 -7.23 3.26 10.10
C ASN A 50 -5.82 3.13 9.48
N THR A 51 -5.66 2.26 8.49
CA THR A 51 -4.39 2.08 7.76
C THR A 51 -3.97 3.37 7.05
N ILE A 52 -4.91 4.04 6.39
CA ILE A 52 -4.68 5.33 5.72
C ILE A 52 -4.30 6.40 6.75
N ALA A 53 -5.05 6.50 7.86
CA ALA A 53 -4.76 7.46 8.93
C ALA A 53 -3.39 7.26 9.56
N LYS A 54 -2.98 6.00 9.82
CA LYS A 54 -1.63 5.67 10.29
C LYS A 54 -0.56 6.11 9.30
N GLY A 55 -0.74 5.82 8.00
CA GLY A 55 0.16 6.29 6.95
C GLY A 55 0.29 7.82 6.94
N MET A 56 -0.80 8.56 7.17
CA MET A 56 -0.76 10.03 7.26
C MET A 56 0.06 10.50 8.46
N VAL A 57 -0.09 9.86 9.63
CA VAL A 57 0.71 10.15 10.83
C VAL A 57 2.19 9.85 10.59
N GLU A 58 2.51 8.72 9.96
CA GLU A 58 3.88 8.34 9.60
C GLU A 58 4.52 9.38 8.67
N LEU A 59 3.80 9.83 7.63
CA LEU A 59 4.24 10.88 6.69
C LEU A 59 4.47 12.24 7.35
N HIS A 60 3.69 12.59 8.38
CA HIS A 60 3.86 13.84 9.12
C HIS A 60 4.94 13.75 10.20
N SER A 61 5.40 12.54 10.52
CA SER A 61 6.44 12.36 11.51
C SER A 61 7.77 12.90 10.96
N ARG A 62 8.59 13.52 11.82
CA ARG A 62 9.96 13.94 11.47
C ARG A 62 10.94 12.78 11.32
N ARG A 63 10.45 11.54 11.39
CA ARG A 63 11.27 10.32 11.31
C ARG A 63 11.41 9.93 9.86
N ALA A 64 12.57 9.39 9.50
CA ALA A 64 12.73 8.77 8.21
C ALA A 64 11.72 7.63 8.06
N LEU A 65 11.03 7.58 6.92
CA LEU A 65 10.21 6.43 6.59
C LEU A 65 11.11 5.19 6.53
N PRO A 66 10.74 4.09 7.20
CA PRO A 66 11.55 2.89 7.20
C PRO A 66 11.66 2.36 5.78
N VAL A 67 12.85 2.48 5.18
CA VAL A 67 13.15 1.84 3.91
C VAL A 67 13.48 0.39 4.24
N GLU A 68 12.45 -0.46 4.31
CA GLU A 68 12.69 -1.89 4.34
C GLU A 68 13.41 -2.29 3.06
N ARG A 69 14.45 -3.11 3.18
CA ARG A 69 15.20 -3.59 2.02
C ARG A 69 14.26 -4.43 1.16
N ILE A 70 13.79 -3.85 0.06
CA ILE A 70 12.93 -4.52 -0.91
C ILE A 70 13.67 -5.78 -1.39
N ARG A 71 13.14 -6.96 -1.05
CA ARG A 71 13.69 -8.21 -1.55
C ARG A 71 13.41 -8.28 -3.05
N ARG A 72 14.44 -8.54 -3.86
CA ARG A 72 14.22 -8.90 -5.26
C ARG A 72 13.40 -10.20 -5.31
N PRO A 73 12.51 -10.37 -6.31
CA PRO A 73 11.91 -11.67 -6.56
C PRO A 73 13.03 -12.72 -6.65
N GLY A 74 12.93 -13.78 -5.82
CA GLY A 74 13.94 -14.85 -5.69
C GLY A 74 15.01 -14.68 -4.60
N ALA A 75 15.00 -13.60 -3.80
CA ALA A 75 16.05 -13.33 -2.80
C ALA A 75 15.60 -13.51 -1.33
N GLY A 76 14.82 -14.56 -1.02
CA GLY A 76 14.33 -14.84 0.34
C GLY A 76 14.17 -16.33 0.65
N ARG A 77 14.25 -16.68 1.94
CA ARG A 77 13.94 -18.02 2.48
C ARG A 77 12.51 -18.40 2.06
N PRO A 78 12.27 -19.60 1.49
CA PRO A 78 10.95 -20.01 1.02
C PRO A 78 9.90 -19.92 2.14
N ARG A 79 8.67 -19.56 1.76
CA ARG A 79 7.48 -19.57 2.61
C ARG A 79 7.35 -20.96 3.24
N LEU A 80 7.01 -21.05 4.53
CA LEU A 80 6.93 -22.32 5.29
C LEU A 80 5.98 -23.34 4.63
N GLU A 81 5.01 -22.85 3.86
CA GLU A 81 4.06 -23.62 3.03
C GLU A 81 4.74 -24.49 1.93
N ALA A 82 5.99 -24.19 1.56
CA ALA A 82 6.74 -24.96 0.56
C ALA A 82 7.66 -26.03 1.17
N THR A 83 7.75 -26.13 2.51
CA THR A 83 8.66 -27.06 3.20
C THR A 83 7.95 -28.13 4.02
N ASP A 84 6.62 -28.09 4.17
CA ASP A 84 5.89 -29.09 4.97
C ASP A 84 4.59 -29.57 4.29
N PRO A 85 4.59 -30.72 3.59
CA PRO A 85 3.41 -31.29 2.95
C PRO A 85 2.48 -32.06 3.92
N GLU A 86 2.37 -31.66 5.19
CA GLU A 86 1.55 -32.38 6.17
C GLU A 86 0.67 -31.50 7.08
N MET A 87 0.22 -30.34 6.58
CA MET A 87 -0.89 -29.60 7.20
C MET A 87 -2.19 -29.78 6.41
N GLU A 88 -2.57 -31.04 6.18
CA GLU A 88 -3.96 -31.46 6.03
C GLU A 88 -4.24 -32.53 7.09
N ARG A 89 -4.78 -32.12 8.23
CA ARG A 89 -5.76 -32.87 9.02
C ARG A 89 -6.72 -31.91 9.70
#